data_AF-A0A7Y3WWE2-F1
#
_entry.id   AF-A0A7Y3WWE2-F1
#
_cell.length_a   1.000
_cell.length_b   1.000
_cell.length_c   1.000
_cell.angle_alpha   90.00
_cell.angle_beta   90.00
_cell.angle_gamma   90.00
#
_symmetry.space_group_name_H-M   'P 1'
#
loop_
_entity.id
_entity.type
_entity.pdbx_description
1 polymer ?
#
loop_
_entity_poly.entity_id
_entity_poly.type
_entity_poly.pdbx_seq_one_letter_code
_entity_poly.pdbx_strand_id
1 'polypeptide(L)'
;MNATLGKGQLVAAVASLGSPLTFTFDGVEFQGFEGQSVLAALLQSGKVLRYSEFDGMPRAGFCLMAACQDCWVWTVEGKRLRSCSTVLRQGMELLSAFEAWGQQ
;
A
#
# COMPACT_ATOMS: atom_id res chain seq x y z
N MET A 1 5.98 0.06 13.22
CA MET A 1 6.57 -1.24 12.82
C MET A 1 6.88 -1.12 11.33
N ASN A 2 8.15 -1.24 10.92
CA ASN A 2 8.60 -0.84 9.58
C ASN A 2 8.19 -1.83 8.49
N ALA A 3 7.72 -1.32 7.35
CA ALA A 3 7.59 -2.08 6.13
C ALA A 3 8.96 -2.66 5.72
N THR A 4 9.12 -3.98 5.79
CA THR A 4 10.36 -4.64 5.37
C THR A 4 10.47 -4.59 3.84
N LEU A 5 11.42 -3.81 3.33
CA LEU A 5 11.86 -3.86 1.93
C LEU A 5 12.41 -5.27 1.64
N GLY A 6 11.74 -6.01 0.76
CA GLY A 6 12.08 -7.38 0.42
C GLY A 6 11.78 -7.67 -1.05
N LYS A 7 12.03 -8.90 -1.51
CA LYS A 7 11.66 -9.30 -2.88
C LYS A 7 10.15 -9.10 -3.07
N GLY A 8 9.78 -8.23 -4.01
CA GLY A 8 8.40 -7.90 -4.34
C GLY A 8 7.56 -9.11 -4.72
N GLN A 9 6.25 -9.03 -4.46
CA GLN A 9 5.27 -10.06 -4.82
C GLN A 9 4.71 -9.90 -6.23
N LEU A 10 4.81 -8.69 -6.80
CA LEU A 10 4.38 -8.40 -8.16
C LEU A 10 5.55 -7.95 -9.03
N VAL A 11 5.49 -8.34 -10.30
CA VAL A 11 6.32 -7.78 -11.37
C VAL A 11 5.35 -7.27 -12.42
N ALA A 12 5.62 -6.07 -12.95
CA ALA A 12 4.83 -5.53 -14.03
C ALA A 12 4.98 -6.43 -15.27
N ALA A 13 3.87 -6.97 -15.77
CA ALA A 13 3.88 -7.80 -16.98
C ALA A 13 4.34 -7.02 -18.23
N VAL A 14 4.08 -5.71 -18.22
CA VAL A 14 4.56 -4.73 -19.19
C VAL A 14 5.22 -3.58 -18.43
N ALA A 15 6.22 -2.95 -19.04
CA ALA A 15 6.81 -1.74 -18.48
C ALA A 15 5.73 -0.67 -18.30
N SER A 16 5.78 0.05 -17.18
CA SER A 16 4.90 1.20 -16.99
C SER A 16 5.21 2.27 -18.03
N LEU A 17 4.16 2.83 -18.63
CA LEU A 17 4.27 3.95 -19.58
C LEU A 17 4.12 5.30 -18.88
N GLY A 18 3.69 5.31 -17.61
CA GLY A 18 3.56 6.53 -16.81
C GLY A 18 4.91 7.04 -16.31
N SER A 19 4.99 8.33 -15.98
CA SER A 19 6.20 8.91 -15.38
C SER A 19 6.48 8.31 -13.99
N PRO A 20 7.76 8.14 -13.60
CA PRO A 20 8.12 7.72 -12.26
C PRO A 20 7.71 8.79 -11.24
N LEU A 21 7.25 8.34 -10.07
CA LEU A 21 6.83 9.20 -8.98
C LEU A 21 7.27 8.61 -7.64
N THR A 22 7.39 9.46 -6.62
CA THR A 22 7.73 9.05 -5.25
C THR A 22 6.54 9.19 -4.31
N PHE A 23 6.46 8.30 -3.33
CA PHE A 23 5.47 8.30 -2.26
C PHE A 23 6.08 7.65 -1.01
N THR A 24 5.46 7.81 0.15
CA THR A 24 5.93 7.20 1.39
C THR A 24 4.91 6.20 1.94
N PHE A 25 5.42 5.14 2.56
CA PHE A 25 4.64 4.16 3.27
C PHE A 25 5.34 3.79 4.58
N ASP A 26 4.67 4.01 5.71
CA ASP A 26 5.25 3.87 7.06
C ASP A 26 6.58 4.63 7.22
N GLY A 27 6.65 5.84 6.63
CA GLY A 27 7.84 6.70 6.65
C GLY A 27 8.99 6.24 5.75
N VAL A 28 8.83 5.14 5.01
CA VAL A 28 9.81 4.66 4.03
C VAL A 28 9.42 5.18 2.64
N GLU A 29 10.38 5.73 1.90
CA GLU A 29 10.15 6.19 0.53
C GLU A 29 10.10 5.00 -0.45
N PHE A 30 9.13 5.04 -1.35
CA PHE A 30 8.94 4.08 -2.44
C PHE A 30 8.85 4.81 -3.79
N GLN A 31 9.24 4.09 -4.83
CA GLN A 31 9.03 4.51 -6.22
C GLN A 31 7.85 3.77 -6.81
N GLY A 32 7.05 4.49 -7.59
CA GLY A 32 5.99 3.93 -8.40
C GLY A 32 5.89 4.68 -9.71
N PHE A 33 4.84 4.40 -10.47
CA PHE A 33 4.58 5.08 -11.74
C PHE A 33 3.14 5.58 -11.79
N GLU A 34 2.94 6.69 -12.51
CA GLU A 34 1.61 7.21 -12.78
C GLU A 34 0.71 6.14 -13.42
N GLY A 35 -0.57 6.12 -13.02
CA GLY A 35 -1.55 5.15 -13.48
C GLY A 35 -1.55 3.81 -12.71
N GLN A 36 -0.53 3.53 -11.89
CA GLN A 36 -0.56 2.38 -10.99
C GLN A 36 -1.57 2.57 -9.86
N SER A 37 -2.11 1.46 -9.36
CA SER A 37 -2.76 1.48 -8.05
C SER A 37 -1.72 1.49 -6.93
N VAL A 38 -2.09 2.04 -5.77
CA VAL A 38 -1.24 2.02 -4.57
C VAL A 38 -0.83 0.58 -4.22
N LEU A 39 -1.74 -0.39 -4.33
CA LEU A 39 -1.42 -1.80 -4.05
C LEU A 39 -0.33 -2.33 -4.99
N ALA A 40 -0.45 -2.06 -6.29
CA ALA A 40 0.50 -2.56 -7.28
C ALA A 40 1.90 -1.99 -7.04
N ALA A 41 2.00 -0.70 -6.68
CA ALA A 41 3.27 -0.07 -6.36
C ALA A 41 3.91 -0.67 -5.09
N LEU A 42 3.15 -0.80 -4.00
CA LEU A 42 3.65 -1.38 -2.75
C LEU A 42 4.10 -2.83 -2.91
N LEU A 43 3.34 -3.66 -3.65
CA LEU A 43 3.69 -5.07 -3.85
C LEU A 43 4.85 -5.31 -4.83
N GLN A 44 5.31 -4.31 -5.58
CA GLN A 44 6.55 -4.41 -6.33
C GLN A 44 7.80 -4.36 -5.42
N SER A 45 7.68 -3.77 -4.24
CA SER A 45 8.80 -3.54 -3.31
C SER A 45 8.63 -4.22 -1.94
N GLY A 46 7.46 -4.78 -1.65
CA GLY A 46 7.13 -5.39 -0.35
C GLY A 46 6.09 -6.51 -0.45
N LYS A 47 5.74 -7.08 0.73
CA LYS A 47 4.85 -8.26 0.85
C LYS A 47 3.61 -8.05 1.74
N VAL A 48 3.59 -7.01 2.55
CA VAL A 48 2.56 -6.78 3.58
C VAL A 48 2.18 -5.31 3.58
N LEU A 49 0.89 -5.01 3.61
CA LEU A 49 0.36 -3.65 3.69
C LEU A 49 -0.24 -3.35 5.06
N ARG A 50 -0.73 -4.36 5.77
CA ARG A 50 -1.36 -4.17 7.07
C ARG A 50 -1.35 -5.48 7.85
N TYR A 51 -1.74 -5.38 9.11
CA TYR A 51 -2.10 -6.53 9.92
C TYR A 51 -3.61 -6.52 10.16
N SER A 52 -4.21 -7.70 10.16
CA SER A 52 -5.63 -7.88 10.43
C SER A 52 -5.91 -7.64 11.91
N GLU A 53 -7.00 -6.93 12.19
CA GLU A 53 -7.45 -6.60 13.55
C GLU A 53 -8.04 -7.83 14.27
N PHE A 54 -8.39 -8.88 13.53
CA PHE A 54 -9.06 -10.07 14.08
C PHE A 54 -8.08 -11.13 14.58
N ASP A 55 -6.99 -11.34 13.84
CA ASP A 55 -6.03 -12.44 14.07
C ASP A 55 -4.57 -11.96 14.11
N GLY A 56 -4.32 -10.66 13.92
CA GLY A 56 -2.97 -10.10 13.90
C GLY A 56 -2.12 -10.57 12.72
N MET A 57 -2.71 -11.25 11.74
CA MET A 57 -1.95 -11.83 10.63
C MET A 57 -1.72 -10.81 9.52
N PRO A 58 -0.59 -10.89 8.80
CA PRO A 58 -0.28 -9.96 7.72
C PRO A 58 -1.29 -10.08 6.58
N ARG A 59 -1.64 -8.94 5.99
CA ARG A 59 -2.51 -8.80 4.82
C ARG A 59 -1.89 -7.81 3.83
N ALA A 60 -2.12 -8.07 2.55
CA ALA A 60 -1.73 -7.20 1.46
C ALA A 60 -2.90 -6.89 0.51
N GLY A 61 -3.80 -7.86 0.31
CA GLY A 61 -4.81 -7.82 -0.74
C GLY A 61 -4.32 -8.50 -2.02
N PHE A 62 -5.20 -9.28 -2.63
CA PHE A 62 -4.87 -10.08 -3.83
C PHE A 62 -5.86 -9.87 -4.99
N CYS A 63 -7.08 -9.43 -4.70
CA CYS A 63 -8.15 -9.43 -5.69
C CYS A 63 -8.02 -8.35 -6.78
N LEU A 64 -7.34 -7.22 -6.50
CA LEU A 64 -7.27 -6.05 -7.39
C LEU A 64 -8.64 -5.53 -7.88
N MET A 65 -9.73 -5.84 -7.16
CA MET A 65 -11.12 -5.55 -7.54
C MET A 65 -11.91 -4.82 -6.43
N ALA A 66 -11.21 -4.30 -5.41
CA ALA A 66 -11.80 -3.66 -4.24
C ALA A 66 -12.72 -4.54 -3.36
N ALA A 67 -12.71 -5.87 -3.55
CA ALA A 67 -13.63 -6.80 -2.87
C ALA A 67 -13.06 -7.45 -1.59
N CYS A 68 -11.80 -7.90 -1.59
CA CYS A 68 -11.24 -8.75 -0.52
C CYS A 68 -11.05 -8.06 0.85
N GLN A 69 -11.09 -6.73 0.91
CA GLN A 69 -10.88 -5.92 2.14
C GLN A 69 -9.50 -6.05 2.80
N ASP A 70 -8.59 -6.83 2.24
CA ASP A 70 -7.22 -6.98 2.77
C ASP A 70 -6.27 -5.86 2.29
N CYS A 71 -6.72 -5.01 1.37
CA CYS A 71 -5.92 -3.94 0.73
C CYS A 71 -6.06 -2.57 1.43
N TRP A 72 -6.48 -2.52 2.69
CA TRP A 72 -6.66 -1.24 3.39
C TRP A 72 -5.31 -0.60 3.76
N VAL A 73 -5.21 0.70 3.53
CA VAL A 73 -4.14 1.58 4.04
C VAL A 73 -4.77 2.86 4.58
N TRP A 74 -3.99 3.68 5.25
CA TRP A 74 -4.40 4.97 5.80
C TRP A 74 -3.60 6.10 5.19
N THR A 75 -4.20 7.29 5.06
CA THR A 75 -3.44 8.53 4.90
C THR A 75 -2.97 9.03 6.26
N VAL A 76 -1.99 9.93 6.27
CA VAL A 76 -1.51 10.57 7.51
C VAL A 76 -2.57 11.43 8.21
N GLU A 77 -3.61 11.87 7.48
CA GLU A 77 -4.78 12.56 8.05
C GLU A 77 -5.84 11.60 8.61
N GLY A 78 -5.58 10.29 8.60
CA GLY A 78 -6.48 9.28 9.15
C GLY A 78 -7.60 8.82 8.23
N LYS A 79 -7.54 9.14 6.94
CA LYS A 79 -8.51 8.61 5.97
C LYS A 79 -8.13 7.19 5.55
N ARG A 80 -9.07 6.25 5.68
CA ARG A 80 -8.89 4.87 5.19
C ARG A 80 -9.12 4.79 3.68
N LEU A 81 -8.20 4.15 2.96
CA LEU A 81 -8.22 3.99 1.49
C LEU A 81 -8.10 2.52 1.08
N ARG A 82 -8.84 2.10 0.04
CA ARG A 82 -8.62 0.81 -0.63
C ARG A 82 -7.43 0.97 -1.57
N SER A 83 -6.26 0.47 -1.20
CA SER A 83 -5.04 0.62 -2.00
C SER A 83 -5.19 -0.01 -3.40
N CYS A 84 -6.00 -1.06 -3.51
CA CYS A 84 -6.19 -1.81 -4.75
C CYS A 84 -7.02 -1.08 -5.83
N SER A 85 -7.78 -0.04 -5.46
CA SER A 85 -8.56 0.79 -6.40
C SER A 85 -8.22 2.27 -6.32
N THR A 86 -7.24 2.65 -5.49
CA THR A 86 -6.76 4.02 -5.38
C THR A 86 -5.60 4.21 -6.32
N VAL A 87 -5.70 5.19 -7.22
CA VAL A 87 -4.61 5.59 -8.12
C VAL A 87 -3.51 6.25 -7.29
N LEU A 88 -2.28 5.79 -7.48
CA LEU A 88 -1.09 6.36 -6.86
C LEU A 88 -0.83 7.77 -7.38
N ARG A 89 -0.43 8.69 -6.50
CA ARG A 89 -0.05 10.07 -6.85
C ARG A 89 1.27 10.45 -6.20
N GLN A 90 1.97 11.39 -6.83
CA GLN A 90 3.20 11.98 -6.31
C GLN A 90 3.00 12.52 -4.89
N GLY A 91 3.95 12.23 -4.01
CA GLY A 91 3.98 12.73 -2.64
C GLY A 91 2.90 12.18 -1.72
N MET A 92 2.19 11.11 -2.10
CA MET A 92 1.27 10.44 -1.18
C MET A 92 2.02 9.94 0.05
N GLU A 93 1.45 10.19 1.23
CA GLU A 93 1.95 9.65 2.50
C GLU A 93 0.93 8.68 3.08
N LEU A 94 1.35 7.43 3.23
CA LEU A 94 0.47 6.32 3.57
C LEU A 94 1.00 5.53 4.76
N LEU A 95 0.10 4.91 5.50
CA LEU A 95 0.40 4.14 6.72
C LEU A 95 -0.31 2.79 6.69
N SER A 96 0.35 1.76 7.22
CA SER A 96 -0.22 0.42 7.42
C SER A 96 -1.27 0.39 8.55
N ALA A 97 -1.16 1.31 9.50
CA ALA A 97 -2.10 1.54 10.58
C ALA A 97 -2.15 3.04 10.92
N PHE A 98 -3.29 3.51 11.42
CA PHE A 98 -3.45 4.87 11.92
C PHE A 98 -3.74 4.84 13.41
N GLU A 99 -3.00 5.63 14.19
CA GLU A 99 -3.07 5.65 15.66
C GLU A 99 -4.42 6.10 16.23
N ALA A 100 -5.38 6.56 15.42
CA ALA A 100 -6.72 6.88 15.93
C ALA A 100 -7.58 5.67 16.31
N TRP A 101 -7.11 4.44 16.08
CA TRP A 101 -7.84 3.22 16.43
C TRP A 101 -7.00 2.35 17.38
N GLY A 102 -7.03 2.68 18.68
CA GLY A 102 -6.57 1.78 19.74
C GLY A 102 -5.60 2.40 20.76
N GLN A 103 -6.12 3.23 21.66
CA GLN A 103 -5.73 3.11 23.06
C GLN A 103 -6.90 2.46 23.81
N GLN A 104 -6.85 1.14 23.91
CA GLN A 104 -7.45 0.37 25.01
C GLN A 104 -6.32 -0.45 25.61
#